data_AF-A0A8C6VJH1-F1
#
_entry.id   AF-A0A8C6VJH1-F1
#
_cell.length_a   1.000
_cell.length_b   1.000
_cell.length_c   1.000
_cell.angle_alpha   90.00
_cell.angle_beta   90.00
_cell.angle_gamma   90.00
#
_symmetry.space_group_name_H-M   'P 1'
#
loop_
_entity.id
_entity.type
_entity.pdbx_description
1 polymer ?
#
loop_
_entity_poly.entity_id
_entity_poly.type
_entity_poly.pdbx_seq_one_letter_code
_entity_poly.pdbx_strand_id
1 'polypeptide(L)'
;MIKQHIDFKPEIFLLGIIPEIYNKQLKYLTVNVLTAARIVFAKNWKNEKVPMQEEVIKKIMDCAEMSKLTFEIREQEDKQFYLIWDLFYQWLEKKAC
;
A
#
# COMPACT_ATOMS: atom_id res chain seq x y z
N MET A 1 -4.45 -8.32 -16.11
CA MET A 1 -3.67 -7.07 -16.11
C MET A 1 -4.17 -6.13 -15.02
N ILE A 2 -3.28 -5.57 -14.20
CA ILE A 2 -3.57 -4.40 -13.37
C ILE A 2 -3.41 -3.19 -14.30
N LYS A 3 -4.36 -2.24 -14.29
CA LYS A 3 -4.40 -1.13 -15.26
C LYS A 3 -3.23 -0.14 -15.17
N GLN A 4 -2.43 -0.20 -14.11
CA GLN A 4 -1.35 0.76 -13.85
C GLN A 4 -0.03 0.00 -13.63
N HIS A 5 0.99 0.34 -14.42
CA HIS A 5 2.34 -0.18 -14.29
C HIS A 5 3.09 0.65 -13.24
N ILE A 6 3.64 -0.01 -12.22
CA ILE A 6 4.57 0.60 -11.27
C ILE A 6 5.96 0.12 -11.65
N ASP A 7 6.87 1.05 -11.92
CA ASP A 7 8.27 0.73 -12.17
C ASP A 7 8.87 0.02 -10.95
N PHE A 8 9.46 -1.16 -11.16
CA PHE A 8 10.15 -1.91 -10.11
C PHE A 8 11.58 -1.39 -9.95
N LYS A 9 11.69 -0.15 -9.47
CA LYS A 9 12.95 0.57 -9.27
C LYS A 9 13.30 0.67 -7.78
N PRO A 10 14.54 0.35 -7.36
CA PRO A 10 14.96 0.44 -5.95
C PRO A 10 14.72 1.81 -5.32
N GLU A 11 14.81 2.88 -6.11
CA GLU A 11 14.53 4.25 -5.70
C GLU A 11 13.09 4.38 -5.18
N ILE A 12 12.15 3.66 -5.79
CA ILE A 12 10.75 3.66 -5.38
C ILE A 12 10.59 2.83 -4.10
N PHE A 13 10.97 1.54 -4.12
CA PHE A 13 10.61 0.63 -3.02
C PHE A 13 11.57 0.67 -1.82
N LEU A 14 12.87 0.98 -2.01
CA LEU A 14 13.83 1.14 -0.92
C LEU A 14 13.84 2.58 -0.41
N LEU A 15 13.93 3.56 -1.30
CA LEU A 15 14.12 4.97 -0.92
C LEU A 15 12.81 5.77 -0.79
N GLY A 16 11.71 5.28 -1.36
CA GLY A 16 10.44 6.02 -1.33
C GLY A 16 10.41 7.23 -2.25
N ILE A 17 11.31 7.30 -3.24
CA ILE A 17 11.37 8.36 -4.24
C ILE A 17 10.33 8.02 -5.32
N ILE A 18 9.17 8.67 -5.26
CA ILE A 18 8.05 8.38 -6.17
C ILE A 18 8.11 9.30 -7.39
N PRO A 19 8.06 8.75 -8.63
CA PRO A 19 8.07 9.55 -9.84
C PRO A 19 6.94 10.58 -9.88
N GLU A 20 7.25 11.78 -10.37
CA GLU A 20 6.25 12.83 -10.53
C GLU A 20 5.13 12.45 -11.49
N ILE A 21 5.43 11.59 -12.47
CA ILE A 21 4.47 11.06 -13.46
C ILE A 21 3.32 10.27 -12.84
N TYR A 22 3.44 9.79 -11.59
CA TYR A 22 2.35 9.09 -10.92
C TYR A 22 1.26 10.08 -10.50
N ASN A 23 0.00 9.73 -10.74
CA ASN A 23 -1.13 10.52 -10.26
C ASN A 23 -1.21 10.50 -8.72
N LYS A 24 -2.02 11.39 -8.16
CA LYS A 24 -2.15 11.56 -6.70
C LYS A 24 -2.59 10.28 -6.00
N GLN A 25 -3.54 9.53 -6.57
CA GLN A 25 -4.03 8.29 -5.97
C GLN A 25 -2.95 7.20 -5.92
N LEU A 26 -2.23 7.00 -7.02
CA LEU A 26 -1.15 6.01 -7.13
C LEU A 26 0.01 6.37 -6.22
N LYS A 27 0.38 7.65 -6.13
CA LYS A 27 1.37 8.15 -5.15
C LYS A 27 0.94 7.79 -3.73
N TYR A 28 -0.28 8.13 -3.35
CA TYR A 28 -0.80 7.85 -2.00
C TYR A 28 -0.79 6.34 -1.70
N LEU A 29 -1.30 5.52 -2.62
CA LEU A 29 -1.34 4.07 -2.44
C LEU A 29 0.08 3.50 -2.29
N THR A 30 1.01 3.92 -3.17
CA THR A 30 2.41 3.48 -3.14
C THR A 30 3.07 3.81 -1.80
N VAL A 31 2.91 5.04 -1.30
CA VAL A 31 3.45 5.44 0.02
C VAL A 31 2.90 4.54 1.13
N ASN A 32 1.59 4.31 1.16
CA ASN A 32 0.97 3.53 2.23
C ASN A 32 1.40 2.05 2.20
N VAL A 33 1.43 1.44 1.02
CA VAL A 33 1.88 0.05 0.83
C VAL A 33 3.35 -0.11 1.24
N LEU A 34 4.23 0.79 0.79
CA LEU A 34 5.64 0.76 1.17
C LEU A 34 5.83 0.99 2.66
N THR A 35 5.04 1.87 3.26
CA THR A 35 5.07 2.13 4.71
C THR A 35 4.68 0.88 5.49
N ALA A 36 3.60 0.21 5.10
CA ALA A 36 3.18 -1.04 5.73
C ALA A 36 4.27 -2.12 5.62
N ALA A 37 4.87 -2.31 4.43
CA ALA A 37 5.97 -3.25 4.25
C ALA A 37 7.16 -2.90 5.15
N ARG A 38 7.63 -1.64 5.13
CA ARG A 38 8.74 -1.19 5.98
C ARG A 38 8.47 -1.41 7.46
N ILE A 39 7.24 -1.19 7.93
CA ILE A 39 6.87 -1.47 9.32
C ILE A 39 7.03 -2.96 9.64
N VAL A 40 6.55 -3.86 8.78
CA VAL A 40 6.68 -5.31 9.00
C VAL A 40 8.13 -5.73 9.03
N PHE A 41 8.95 -5.29 8.09
CA PHE A 41 10.38 -5.60 8.06
C PHE A 41 11.12 -5.00 9.26
N ALA A 42 10.85 -3.74 9.60
CA ALA A 42 11.45 -3.08 10.75
C ALA A 42 11.03 -3.72 12.08
N LYS A 43 9.81 -4.27 12.20
CA LYS A 43 9.39 -5.01 13.40
C LYS A 43 10.08 -6.36 13.52
N ASN A 44 10.40 -6.99 12.39
CA ASN A 44 11.03 -8.31 12.32
C ASN A 44 12.54 -8.26 12.09
N TRP A 45 13.18 -7.10 12.25
CA TRP A 45 14.58 -6.88 11.85
C TRP A 45 15.61 -7.79 12.57
N LYS A 46 15.28 -8.31 13.74
CA LYS A 46 16.11 -9.26 14.51
C LYS A 46 15.78 -10.73 14.22
N ASN A 47 14.70 -11.00 13.48
CA ASN A 47 14.30 -12.36 13.18
C ASN A 47 15.17 -12.90 12.05
N GLU A 48 15.64 -14.14 12.18
CA GLU A 48 16.42 -14.80 11.13
C GLU A 48 15.61 -15.05 9.85
N LYS A 49 14.28 -15.12 10.00
CA LYS A 49 13.35 -15.35 8.89
C LYS A 49 12.83 -14.01 8.38
N VAL A 50 12.85 -13.87 7.05
CA VAL A 50 12.17 -12.79 6.34
C VAL A 50 10.66 -12.90 6.57
N PRO A 51 9.94 -11.79 6.83
CA PRO A 51 8.49 -11.81 6.97
C PRO A 51 7.80 -12.42 5.75
N MET A 52 6.75 -13.19 6.00
CA MET A 52 5.94 -13.76 4.93
C MET A 52 5.15 -12.66 4.20
N GLN A 53 4.78 -12.93 2.95
CA GLN A 53 4.00 -11.99 2.16
C GLN A 53 2.65 -11.69 2.81
N GLU A 54 2.04 -12.67 3.45
CA GLU A 54 0.76 -12.59 4.17
C GLU A 54 0.83 -11.60 5.34
N GLU A 55 1.97 -11.52 6.03
CA GLU A 55 2.18 -10.57 7.12
C GLU A 55 2.21 -9.12 6.60
N VAL A 56 2.84 -8.92 5.43
CA VAL A 56 2.85 -7.62 4.75
C VAL A 56 1.44 -7.26 4.26
N ILE A 57 0.73 -8.19 3.62
CA ILE A 57 -0.65 -7.98 3.15
C ILE A 57 -1.56 -7.61 4.32
N LYS A 58 -1.48 -8.34 5.44
CA LYS A 58 -2.24 -8.03 6.65
C LYS A 58 -1.94 -6.61 7.14
N LYS A 59 -0.67 -6.19 7.14
CA LYS A 59 -0.31 -4.82 7.53
C LYS A 59 -0.87 -3.76 6.57
N ILE A 60 -0.89 -4.04 5.27
CA ILE A 60 -1.49 -3.14 4.27
C ILE A 60 -3.00 -3.00 4.53
N MET A 61 -3.69 -4.10 4.86
CA MET A 61 -5.11 -4.09 5.23
C MET A 61 -5.36 -3.23 6.48
N ASP A 62 -4.55 -3.39 7.54
CA ASP A 62 -4.64 -2.52 8.73
C ASP A 62 -4.50 -1.03 8.34
N CYS A 63 -3.54 -0.70 7.46
CA CYS A 63 -3.33 0.66 6.98
C CYS A 63 -4.51 1.19 6.16
N ALA A 64 -5.15 0.34 5.35
CA ALA A 64 -6.36 0.70 4.61
C ALA A 64 -7.52 1.02 5.57
N GLU A 65 -7.75 0.19 6.59
CA GLU A 65 -8.79 0.43 7.59
C GLU A 65 -8.54 1.72 8.38
N MET A 66 -7.31 1.95 8.83
CA MET A 66 -6.93 3.21 9.49
C MET A 66 -7.08 4.42 8.57
N SER A 67 -6.76 4.26 7.28
CA SER A 67 -6.97 5.31 6.27
C SER A 67 -8.45 5.63 6.14
N LYS A 68 -9.33 4.63 6.10
CA LYS A 68 -10.80 4.82 6.02
C LYS A 68 -11.31 5.64 7.21
N LEU A 69 -10.96 5.24 8.43
CA LEU A 69 -11.30 5.99 9.65
C LEU A 69 -10.80 7.44 9.62
N THR A 70 -9.61 7.66 9.06
CA THR A 70 -9.04 9.01 8.91
C THR A 70 -9.84 9.86 7.91
N PHE A 71 -10.34 9.28 6.82
CA PHE A 71 -11.22 9.97 5.86
C PHE A 71 -12.55 10.35 6.52
N GLU A 72 -13.16 9.43 7.28
CA GLU A 72 -14.40 9.64 8.01
C GLU A 72 -14.27 10.80 9.02
N ILE A 73 -13.21 10.80 9.85
CA ILE A 73 -12.95 11.89 10.82
C ILE A 73 -12.76 13.25 10.14
N ARG A 74 -12.22 13.27 8.91
CA ARG A 74 -11.97 14.50 8.16
C ARG A 74 -13.18 14.97 7.35
N GLU A 75 -14.33 14.30 7.48
CA GLU A 75 -15.55 14.55 6.67
C GLU A 75 -15.25 14.57 5.16
N GLN A 76 -14.25 13.79 4.72
CA GLN A 76 -13.89 13.69 3.31
C GLN A 76 -14.75 12.62 2.64
N GLU A 77 -15.20 12.86 1.39
CA GLU A 77 -16.05 11.91 0.67
C GLU A 77 -15.43 10.50 0.63
N ASP A 78 -16.20 9.49 1.05
CA ASP A 78 -15.88 8.05 0.95
C ASP A 78 -15.39 7.65 -0.45
N LYS A 79 -15.85 8.36 -1.48
CA LYS A 79 -15.43 8.15 -2.87
C LYS A 79 -13.91 8.25 -3.05
N GLN A 80 -13.23 9.14 -2.33
CA GLN A 80 -11.76 9.30 -2.42
C GLN A 80 -11.02 8.09 -1.84
N PHE A 81 -11.53 7.50 -0.76
CA PHE A 81 -10.97 6.28 -0.18
C PHE A 81 -11.04 5.12 -1.17
N TYR A 82 -12.22 4.85 -1.73
CA TYR A 82 -12.40 3.75 -2.66
C TYR A 82 -11.59 3.96 -3.95
N LEU A 83 -11.52 5.19 -4.48
CA LEU A 83 -10.68 5.49 -5.66
C LEU A 83 -9.18 5.17 -5.45
N ILE A 84 -8.69 5.23 -4.22
CA ILE A 84 -7.29 4.98 -3.89
C ILE A 84 -7.04 3.48 -3.63
N TRP A 85 -7.88 2.84 -2.83
CA TRP A 85 -7.64 1.49 -2.33
C TRP A 85 -8.23 0.37 -3.20
N ASP A 86 -9.16 0.68 -4.10
CA ASP A 86 -9.77 -0.29 -5.04
C ASP A 86 -8.73 -1.04 -5.88
N LEU A 87 -7.65 -0.36 -6.32
CA LEU A 87 -6.54 -1.01 -7.02
C LEU A 87 -5.89 -2.13 -6.19
N PHE A 88 -5.74 -1.94 -4.89
CA PHE A 88 -5.17 -2.95 -4.00
C PHE A 88 -6.15 -4.09 -3.76
N TYR A 89 -7.44 -3.79 -3.54
CA TYR A 89 -8.46 -4.83 -3.35
C TYR A 89 -8.65 -5.70 -4.60
N GLN A 90 -8.68 -5.10 -5.81
CA GLN A 90 -8.71 -5.84 -7.07
C GLN A 90 -7.49 -6.74 -7.28
N TRP A 91 -6.32 -6.30 -6.80
CA TRP A 91 -5.12 -7.14 -6.82
C TRP A 91 -5.23 -8.30 -5.82
N LEU A 92 -5.73 -8.02 -4.62
CA LEU A 92 -5.88 -9.02 -3.57
C LEU A 92 -6.86 -10.13 -3.97
N GLU A 93 -8.00 -9.77 -4.56
CA GLU A 93 -8.97 -10.73 -5.11
C GLU A 93 -8.34 -11.65 -6.16
N LYS A 94 -7.56 -11.07 -7.09
CA LYS A 94 -6.85 -11.84 -8.12
C LYS A 94 -5.75 -12.74 -7.58
N LYS A 95 -5.19 -12.44 -6.40
CA LYS A 95 -4.18 -13.26 -5.74
C LYS A 95 -4.78 -14.40 -4.92
N ALA A 96 -6.03 -14.24 -4.47
CA ALA A 96 -6.75 -15.25 -3.70
C ALA A 96 -7.34 -16.38 -4.57
N CYS A 97 -7.45 -16.15 -5.89
CA CYS A 97 -7.70 -17.19 -6.90
C CYS A 97 -6.39 -17.81 -7.40
#